data_AF-A0A822GW74-F1
#
_entry.id   AF-A0A822GW74-F1
#
_cell.length_a   1.000
_cell.length_b   1.000
_cell.length_c   1.000
_cell.angle_alpha   90.00
_cell.angle_beta   90.00
_cell.angle_gamma   90.00
#
_symmetry.space_group_name_H-M   'P 1'
#
loop_
_entity.id
_entity.type
_entity.pdbx_description
1 polymer ?
#
loop_
_entity_poly.entity_id
_entity_poly.type
_entity_poly.pdbx_seq_one_letter_code
_entity_poly.pdbx_strand_id
1 'polypeptide(L)'
;MKQKLVNKDFNQNGLLFYNSFIILGPTILLALFTEDLNKVWNYNHYNDIGFIFAFLLSSLMGFLLNYSTMLCTNYNSPLTTTVVGACKNLFVTYLGMFIGGDYMFSFVNFIGLNI
;
A
#
# COMPACT_ATOMS: atom_id res chain seq x y z
N MET A 1 10.34 29.29 -0.03
CA MET A 1 10.19 28.78 1.35
C MET A 1 10.72 27.33 1.38
N LYS A 2 12.02 27.14 1.60
CA LYS A 2 12.65 25.81 1.73
C LYS A 2 12.45 25.34 3.18
N GLN A 3 11.39 24.58 3.46
CA GLN A 3 11.21 23.98 4.78
C GLN A 3 12.09 22.73 4.91
N LYS A 4 13.30 22.94 5.46
CA LYS A 4 14.07 22.05 6.34
C LYS A 4 13.86 20.53 6.22
N LEU A 5 14.03 19.96 5.03
CA LEU A 5 14.42 18.55 4.82
C LEU A 5 15.89 18.43 4.41
N VAL A 6 16.72 19.38 4.84
CA VAL A 6 18.18 19.38 4.66
C VAL A 6 18.85 19.21 6.03
N ASN A 7 18.37 18.26 6.82
CA ASN A 7 19.24 17.57 7.76
C ASN A 7 19.61 16.26 7.08
N LYS A 8 20.82 16.29 6.52
CA LYS A 8 21.64 15.14 6.13
C LYS A 8 21.19 13.85 6.82
N ASP A 9 20.94 12.84 6.00
CA ASP A 9 21.14 11.44 6.39
C ASP A 9 20.26 10.93 7.54
N PHE A 10 19.01 11.40 7.66
CA PHE A 10 18.01 10.60 8.37
C PHE A 10 17.79 9.31 7.57
N ASN A 11 18.58 8.29 7.96
CA ASN A 11 18.69 6.96 7.39
C ASN A 11 17.34 6.54 6.79
N GLN A 12 17.22 6.45 5.46
CA GLN A 12 15.97 6.15 4.73
C GLN A 12 15.21 4.98 5.38
N ASN A 13 15.95 3.96 5.78
CA ASN A 13 15.44 2.78 6.47
C ASN A 13 14.87 3.11 7.86
N GLY A 14 15.43 4.10 8.54
CA GLY A 14 14.91 4.67 9.78
C GLY A 14 13.56 5.36 9.61
N LEU A 15 13.34 6.09 8.52
CA LEU A 15 12.05 6.75 8.24
C LEU A 15 10.93 5.72 8.00
N LEU A 16 11.21 4.68 7.21
CA LEU A 16 10.32 3.52 7.06
C LEU A 16 10.07 2.82 8.39
N PHE A 17 11.12 2.56 9.16
CA PHE A 17 11.02 1.90 10.46
C PHE A 17 10.17 2.69 11.45
N TYR A 18 10.37 4.01 11.56
CA TYR A 18 9.54 4.87 12.41
C TYR A 18 8.09 4.91 11.95
N ASN A 19 7.83 5.01 10.64
CA ASN A 19 6.47 4.99 10.11
C ASN A 19 5.76 3.68 10.45
N SER A 20 6.40 2.54 10.21
CA SER A 20 5.85 1.23 10.56
C SER A 20 5.65 1.04 12.06
N PHE A 21 6.59 1.50 12.90
CA PHE A 21 6.50 1.35 14.35
C PHE A 21 5.37 2.20 14.96
N ILE A 22 5.19 3.42 14.46
CA ILE A 22 4.13 4.32 14.93
C ILE A 22 2.75 3.78 14.53
N ILE A 23 2.61 3.23 13.32
CA ILE A 23 1.34 2.68 12.84
C ILE A 23 0.97 1.38 13.56
N LEU A 24 1.96 0.58 13.98
CA LEU A 24 1.72 -0.70 14.64
C LEU A 24 0.84 -0.59 15.90
N GLY A 25 1.05 0.45 16.73
CA GLY A 25 0.25 0.67 17.94
C GLY A 25 -1.25 0.88 17.66
N PRO A 26 -1.64 1.91 16.88
CA PRO A 26 -3.01 2.14 16.47
C PRO A 26 -3.64 0.93 15.74
N THR A 27 -2.89 0.25 14.88
CA THR A 27 -3.42 -0.92 14.15
C THR A 27 -3.76 -2.07 15.08
N ILE A 28 -2.93 -2.36 16.10
CA ILE A 28 -3.23 -3.41 17.08
C ILE A 28 -4.47 -3.03 17.92
N LEU A 29 -4.56 -1.77 18.36
CA LEU A 29 -5.74 -1.29 19.08
C LEU A 29 -7.01 -1.45 18.25
N LEU A 30 -6.99 -1.03 16.99
CA LEU A 30 -8.12 -1.17 16.07
C LEU A 30 -8.48 -2.65 15.82
N ALA A 31 -7.49 -3.53 15.69
CA ALA A 31 -7.72 -4.95 15.49
C ALA A 31 -8.41 -5.61 16.72
N LEU A 32 -8.07 -5.14 17.93
CA LEU A 32 -8.74 -5.56 19.17
C LEU A 32 -10.17 -5.04 19.26
N PHE A 33 -10.41 -3.77 18.89
CA PHE A 33 -11.77 -3.18 18.88
C PHE A 33 -12.69 -3.78 17.81
N THR A 34 -12.14 -4.16 16.65
CA THR A 34 -12.93 -4.66 15.49
C THR A 34 -13.13 -6.18 15.51
N GLU A 35 -12.56 -6.86 16.51
CA GLU A 35 -12.55 -8.33 16.66
C GLU A 35 -11.98 -9.08 15.44
N ASP A 36 -11.13 -8.43 14.64
CA ASP A 36 -10.57 -9.05 13.44
C ASP A 36 -9.65 -10.24 13.80
N LEU A 37 -9.03 -10.21 14.98
CA LEU A 37 -8.25 -11.33 15.51
C LEU A 37 -9.11 -12.60 15.69
N ASN A 38 -10.36 -12.46 16.14
CA ASN A 38 -11.28 -13.58 16.29
C ASN A 38 -11.68 -14.15 14.91
N LYS A 39 -11.86 -13.28 13.91
CA LYS A 39 -12.18 -13.71 12.53
C LYS A 39 -11.02 -14.47 11.89
N VAL A 40 -9.78 -14.02 12.12
CA VAL A 40 -8.57 -14.70 11.63
C VAL A 40 -8.40 -16.06 12.30
N TRP A 41 -8.65 -16.16 13.61
CA TRP A 41 -8.55 -17.43 14.34
C TRP A 41 -9.60 -18.46 13.89
N ASN A 42 -10.80 -17.99 13.55
CA ASN A 42 -11.89 -18.84 13.05
C ASN A 42 -11.82 -19.12 11.55
N TYR A 43 -10.79 -18.62 10.85
CA TYR A 43 -10.65 -18.87 9.41
C TYR A 43 -10.19 -20.30 9.15
N ASN A 44 -11.04 -21.13 8.56
CA ASN A 44 -10.80 -22.57 8.37
C ASN A 44 -9.48 -22.94 7.68
N HIS A 45 -8.93 -22.06 6.83
CA HIS A 45 -7.70 -22.30 6.07
C HIS A 45 -6.49 -21.52 6.61
N TYR A 46 -6.53 -21.02 7.85
CA TYR A 46 -5.45 -20.20 8.39
C TYR A 46 -4.09 -20.92 8.45
N ASN A 47 -4.11 -22.25 8.61
CA ASN A 47 -2.93 -23.11 8.63
C ASN A 47 -2.59 -23.75 7.27
N ASP A 48 -3.31 -23.43 6.20
CA ASP A 48 -3.00 -23.97 4.88
C ASP A 48 -1.68 -23.38 4.36
N ILE A 49 -0.79 -24.25 3.89
CA ILE A 49 0.52 -23.88 3.36
C ILE A 49 0.37 -22.92 2.18
N GLY A 50 -0.65 -23.14 1.33
CA GLY A 50 -0.93 -22.26 0.20
C GLY A 50 -1.30 -20.84 0.65
N PHE A 51 -2.16 -20.73 1.67
CA PHE A 51 -2.56 -19.46 2.26
C PHE A 51 -1.39 -18.74 2.91
N ILE A 52 -0.61 -19.45 3.74
CA ILE A 52 0.56 -18.86 4.42
C ILE A 52 1.59 -18.37 3.39
N PHE A 53 1.85 -19.14 2.34
CA PHE A 53 2.78 -18.74 1.28
C PHE A 53 2.30 -17.49 0.54
N ALA A 54 1.02 -17.46 0.13
CA ALA A 54 0.43 -16.29 -0.53
C ALA A 54 0.41 -15.06 0.40
N PHE A 55 0.15 -15.25 1.70
CA PHE A 55 0.17 -14.19 2.70
C PHE A 55 1.57 -13.60 2.90
N LEU A 56 2.60 -14.45 3.00
CA LEU A 56 3.99 -14.01 3.07
C LEU A 56 4.42 -13.28 1.80
N LEU A 57 4.06 -13.80 0.62
CA LEU A 57 4.38 -13.17 -0.66
C LEU A 57 3.71 -11.79 -0.80
N SER A 58 2.44 -11.68 -0.40
CA SER A 58 1.71 -10.41 -0.36
C SER A 58 2.38 -9.41 0.58
N SER A 59 2.80 -9.86 1.77
CA SER A 59 3.51 -9.04 2.74
C SER A 59 4.84 -8.50 2.20
N LEU A 60 5.62 -9.36 1.51
CA LEU A 60 6.87 -8.97 0.85
C LEU A 60 6.63 -7.94 -0.26
N MET A 61 5.59 -8.12 -1.09
CA MET A 61 5.23 -7.17 -2.14
C MET A 61 4.79 -5.82 -1.55
N GLY A 62 4.03 -5.83 -0.45
CA GLY A 62 3.67 -4.62 0.28
C GLY A 62 4.89 -3.87 0.81
N PHE A 63 5.88 -4.58 1.35
CA PHE A 63 7.14 -3.98 1.77
C PHE A 63 7.93 -3.37 0.59
N LEU A 64 8.10 -4.13 -0.49
CA LEU A 64 8.77 -3.68 -1.72
C LEU A 64 8.11 -2.42 -2.30
N LEU A 65 6.79 -2.36 -2.29
CA LEU A 65 6.03 -1.21 -2.77
C LEU A 65 6.27 0.05 -1.91
N ASN A 66 6.24 -0.10 -0.58
CA ASN A 66 6.52 1.01 0.35
C ASN A 66 7.96 1.51 0.20
N TYR A 67 8.92 0.59 0.09
CA TYR A 67 10.32 0.92 -0.14
C TYR A 67 10.53 1.66 -1.48
N SER A 68 9.94 1.15 -2.56
CA SER A 68 10.01 1.78 -3.89
C SER A 68 9.36 3.16 -3.92
N THR A 69 8.24 3.34 -3.21
CA THR A 69 7.56 4.64 -3.08
C THR A 69 8.44 5.64 -2.35
N MET A 70 9.05 5.23 -1.24
CA MET A 70 9.98 6.09 -0.49
C MET A 70 11.21 6.44 -1.33
N LEU A 71 11.80 5.49 -2.06
CA LEU A 71 12.88 5.78 -3.00
C LEU A 71 12.45 6.78 -4.08
N CYS A 72 11.26 6.62 -4.67
CA CYS A 72 10.73 7.53 -5.66
C CYS A 72 10.65 8.97 -5.11
N THR A 73 10.12 9.15 -3.90
CA THR A 73 10.04 10.46 -3.24
C THR A 73 11.42 11.09 -2.98
N ASN A 74 12.45 10.27 -2.78
CA ASN A 74 13.81 10.77 -2.50
C ASN A 74 14.55 11.18 -3.77
N TYR A 75 14.47 10.37 -4.82
CA TYR A 75 15.17 10.64 -6.08
C TYR A 75 14.45 11.65 -6.96
N ASN A 76 13.12 11.76 -6.81
CA ASN A 76 12.29 12.52 -7.71
C ASN A 76 11.73 13.78 -7.03
N SER A 77 11.31 14.75 -7.84
CA SER A 77 10.63 15.93 -7.28
C SER A 77 9.27 15.52 -6.66
N PRO A 78 8.76 16.26 -5.66
CA PRO A 78 7.42 16.00 -5.11
C PRO A 78 6.33 16.00 -6.19
N LEU A 79 6.44 16.88 -7.19
CA LEU A 79 5.49 16.94 -8.30
C LEU A 79 5.48 15.65 -9.11
N THR A 80 6.67 15.15 -9.49
CA THR A 80 6.79 13.93 -10.29
C THR A 80 6.35 12.69 -9.50
N THR A 81 6.60 12.66 -8.19
CA THR A 81 6.14 11.58 -7.29
C THR A 81 4.62 11.47 -7.29
N THR A 82 3.91 12.61 -7.22
CA THR A 82 2.44 12.66 -7.29
C THR A 82 1.92 12.15 -8.65
N VAL A 83 2.55 12.55 -9.75
CA VAL A 83 2.16 12.09 -11.10
C VAL A 83 2.36 10.58 -11.24
N VAL A 84 3.51 10.05 -10.80
CA VAL A 84 3.78 8.59 -10.82
C VAL A 84 2.79 7.83 -9.94
N GLY A 85 2.41 8.40 -8.78
CA GLY A 85 1.36 7.84 -7.92
C GLY A 85 0.00 7.77 -8.61
N ALA A 86 -0.40 8.83 -9.31
CA ALA A 86 -1.62 8.83 -10.11
C ALA A 86 -1.59 7.78 -11.22
N CYS A 87 -0.47 7.69 -11.97
CA CYS A 87 -0.29 6.65 -12.98
C CYS A 87 -0.39 5.25 -12.39
N LYS A 88 0.24 4.98 -11.23
CA LYS A 88 0.14 3.69 -10.53
C LYS A 88 -1.32 3.33 -10.25
N ASN A 89 -2.13 4.26 -9.75
CA ASN A 89 -3.53 3.99 -9.44
C ASN A 89 -4.34 3.68 -10.71
N LEU A 90 -4.10 4.42 -11.80
CA LEU A 90 -4.71 4.13 -13.11
C LEU A 90 -4.37 2.71 -13.57
N PHE A 91 -3.09 2.33 -13.57
CA PHE A 91 -2.66 1.00 -13.98
C PHE A 91 -3.28 -0.10 -13.13
N VAL A 92 -3.28 0.05 -11.80
CA VAL A 92 -3.89 -0.95 -10.89
C VAL A 92 -5.38 -1.08 -11.16
N THR A 93 -6.07 0.02 -11.47
CA THR A 93 -7.51 -0.02 -11.74
C THR A 93 -7.81 -0.70 -13.06
N TYR A 94 -7.07 -0.37 -14.13
CA TYR A 94 -7.23 -1.04 -15.43
C TYR A 94 -6.90 -2.54 -15.37
N LEU A 95 -5.84 -2.92 -14.68
CA LEU A 95 -5.52 -4.32 -14.44
C LEU A 95 -6.60 -5.01 -13.58
N GLY A 96 -7.13 -4.33 -12.57
CA GLY A 96 -8.22 -4.82 -11.73
C GLY A 96 -9.50 -5.07 -12.53
N MET A 97 -9.84 -4.20 -13.48
CA MET A 97 -10.99 -4.41 -14.39
C MET A 97 -10.77 -5.61 -15.32
N PHE A 98 -9.53 -5.81 -15.81
CA PHE A 98 -9.22 -6.92 -16.71
C PHE A 98 -9.19 -8.28 -16.00
N ILE A 99 -8.64 -8.33 -14.78
CA ILE A 99 -8.46 -9.58 -14.01
C ILE A 99 -9.72 -9.90 -13.18
N GLY A 100 -10.38 -8.89 -12.64
CA GLY A 100 -11.51 -9.05 -11.70
C GLY A 100 -12.84 -9.43 -12.36
N GLY A 101 -13.02 -9.19 -13.66
CA GLY A 101 -14.20 -9.61 -14.43
C GLY A 101 -15.54 -8.91 -14.07
N ASP A 102 -15.63 -8.27 -12.91
CA ASP A 102 -16.84 -7.60 -12.40
C ASP A 102 -17.05 -6.17 -12.90
N TYR A 103 -16.27 -5.71 -13.89
CA TYR A 103 -16.41 -4.33 -14.38
C TYR A 103 -17.55 -4.20 -15.40
N MET A 104 -18.65 -3.58 -14.95
CA MET A 104 -19.74 -3.12 -15.82
C MET A 104 -19.39 -1.74 -16.39
N PHE A 105 -19.12 -1.67 -17.69
CA PHE A 105 -18.78 -0.42 -18.36
C PHE A 105 -19.96 0.57 -18.34
N SER A 106 -19.71 1.77 -17.82
CA SER A 106 -20.61 2.92 -17.88
C SER A 106 -19.79 4.16 -18.24
N PHE A 107 -20.35 5.03 -19.09
CA PHE A 107 -19.67 6.27 -19.52
C PHE A 107 -19.24 7.15 -18.35
N VAL A 108 -20.03 7.21 -17.27
CA VAL A 108 -19.70 7.98 -16.07
C VAL A 108 -18.49 7.37 -15.34
N ASN A 109 -18.42 6.04 -15.26
CA ASN A 109 -17.32 5.34 -14.61
C ASN A 109 -16.03 5.46 -15.44
N PHE A 110 -16.15 5.41 -16.77
CA PHE A 110 -15.02 5.60 -17.68
C PHE A 110 -14.44 7.02 -17.63
N ILE A 111 -15.30 8.05 -17.62
CA ILE A 111 -14.86 9.45 -17.49
C ILE A 111 -14.24 9.69 -16.11
N GLY A 112 -14.86 9.18 -15.04
CA GLY A 112 -14.34 9.31 -13.68
C GLY A 112 -12.99 8.62 -13.47
N LEU A 113 -12.65 7.59 -14.26
CA LEU A 113 -11.34 6.94 -14.25
C LEU A 113 -10.26 7.69 -15.01
N ASN A 114 -10.61 8.59 -15.94
CA ASN A 114 -9.65 9.31 -16.79
C ASN A 114 -9.41 10.77 -16.37
N ILE A 115 -10.14 11.26 -15.36
CA ILE A 115 -9.99 12.58 -14.72
C ILE A 115 -9.14 12.44 -13.46
#